data_AF-A0A933B2L9-F1
#
_entry.id   AF-A0A933B2L9-F1
#
_cell.length_a   1.000
_cell.length_b   1.000
_cell.length_c   1.000
_cell.angle_alpha   90.00
_cell.angle_beta   90.00
_cell.angle_gamma   90.00
#
_symmetry.space_group_name_H-M   'P 1'
#
loop_
_entity.id
_entity.type
_entity.pdbx_description
1 polymer ?
#
loop_
_entity_poly.entity_id
_entity_poly.type
_entity_poly.pdbx_seq_one_letter_code
_entity_poly.pdbx_strand_id
1 'polypeptide(L)'
;VVDWMAVQERVDADRMGGFGISMGGIAGVITAAVEPRLRVHVAVLAGGGIPDVLISTKDRLLTKPRAKYLARNQMDLKTLEQQLRQRVKTDPLLLAPYVDPDRLFMVIALADRTIGRANSLRLWRALQKPQAVFLPLGHYTAYFSLPFLKYQSLRFFNERL
;
A
#
# COMPACT_ATOMS: atom_id res chain seq x y z
N VAL A 1 -6.47 -7.75 16.65
CA VAL A 1 -5.03 -7.62 16.99
C VAL A 1 -4.79 -6.38 17.81
N VAL A 2 -5.20 -5.18 17.35
CA VAL A 2 -5.03 -3.93 18.11
C VAL A 2 -5.66 -4.00 19.50
N ASP A 3 -6.90 -4.49 19.62
CA ASP A 3 -7.55 -4.66 20.94
C ASP A 3 -6.74 -5.55 21.88
N TRP A 4 -6.24 -6.67 21.35
CA TRP A 4 -5.41 -7.59 22.12
C TRP A 4 -4.08 -6.94 22.52
N MET A 5 -3.44 -6.18 21.63
CA MET A 5 -2.19 -5.45 21.93
C MET A 5 -2.38 -4.37 22.98
N ALA A 6 -3.47 -3.61 22.91
CA ALA A 6 -3.74 -2.48 23.80
C ALA A 6 -3.93 -2.89 25.28
N VAL A 7 -4.23 -4.16 25.55
CA VAL A 7 -4.36 -4.69 26.92
C VAL A 7 -3.11 -5.42 27.42
N GLN A 8 -2.04 -5.49 26.62
CA GLN A 8 -0.80 -6.13 27.07
C GLN A 8 0.04 -5.15 27.89
N GLU A 9 0.44 -5.53 29.11
CA GLU A 9 1.27 -4.69 29.99
C GLU A 9 2.61 -4.26 29.34
N ARG A 10 3.13 -5.07 28.42
CA ARG A 10 4.38 -4.82 27.68
C ARG A 10 4.23 -3.90 26.45
N VAL A 11 3.02 -3.42 26.16
CA VAL A 11 2.74 -2.56 25.00
C VAL A 11 2.17 -1.23 25.49
N ASP A 12 2.81 -0.15 25.08
CA ASP A 12 2.23 1.19 25.25
C ASP A 12 1.13 1.40 24.20
N ALA A 13 -0.13 1.39 24.66
CA ALA A 13 -1.29 1.52 23.80
C ALA A 13 -1.36 2.88 23.07
N ASP A 14 -0.72 3.91 23.63
CA ASP A 14 -0.69 5.25 23.04
C ASP A 14 0.48 5.45 22.08
N ARG A 15 1.35 4.43 21.91
CA ARG A 15 2.53 4.46 21.02
C ARG A 15 2.55 3.30 20.04
N MET A 16 1.40 2.98 19.46
CA MET A 16 1.28 1.95 18.43
C MET A 16 1.33 2.53 17.01
N GLY A 17 1.98 1.81 16.09
CA GLY A 17 2.05 2.17 14.68
C GLY A 17 1.93 0.96 13.75
N GLY A 18 1.66 1.21 12.48
CA GLY A 18 1.53 0.20 11.43
C GLY A 18 2.68 0.24 10.43
N PHE A 19 3.15 -0.92 10.00
CA PHE A 19 4.12 -1.05 8.91
C PHE A 19 3.63 -2.10 7.91
N GLY A 20 3.74 -1.81 6.62
CA GLY A 20 3.33 -2.74 5.58
C GLY A 20 4.08 -2.56 4.27
N ILE A 21 4.37 -3.68 3.59
CA ILE A 21 5.04 -3.72 2.28
C ILE A 21 4.08 -4.25 1.22
N SER A 22 4.05 -3.62 0.04
CA SER A 22 3.25 -4.04 -1.11
C SER A 22 1.75 -4.12 -0.75
N MET A 23 1.12 -5.30 -0.85
CA MET A 23 -0.24 -5.54 -0.36
C MET A 23 -0.42 -5.14 1.11
N GLY A 24 0.58 -5.37 1.96
CA GLY A 24 0.57 -4.93 3.35
C GLY A 24 0.61 -3.40 3.48
N GLY A 25 1.27 -2.70 2.54
CA GLY A 25 1.26 -1.23 2.49
C GLY A 25 -0.09 -0.68 2.02
N ILE A 26 -0.74 -1.35 1.06
CA ILE A 26 -2.12 -1.04 0.63
C ILE A 26 -3.09 -1.18 1.81
N ALA A 27 -3.05 -2.34 2.47
CA ALA A 27 -3.85 -2.58 3.67
C ALA A 27 -3.49 -1.58 4.78
N GLY A 28 -2.21 -1.25 4.94
CA GLY A 28 -1.73 -0.27 5.91
C GLY A 28 -2.32 1.13 5.71
N VAL A 29 -2.51 1.57 4.47
CA VAL A 29 -3.20 2.85 4.18
C VAL A 29 -4.69 2.79 4.52
N ILE A 30 -5.36 1.67 4.22
CA ILE A 30 -6.76 1.46 4.62
C ILE A 30 -6.86 1.47 6.16
N THR A 31 -5.97 0.76 6.85
CA THR A 31 -5.88 0.73 8.30
C THR A 31 -5.66 2.13 8.88
N ALA A 32 -4.78 2.95 8.29
CA ALA A 32 -4.54 4.32 8.72
C ALA A 32 -5.79 5.21 8.67
N ALA A 33 -6.74 4.89 7.78
CA ALA A 33 -8.00 5.62 7.68
C ALA A 33 -9.06 5.18 8.71
N VAL A 34 -8.99 3.95 9.21
CA VAL A 34 -10.10 3.32 9.97
C VAL A 34 -9.72 2.89 11.39
N GLU A 35 -8.44 2.87 11.74
CA GLU A 35 -7.94 2.46 13.05
C GLU A 35 -7.13 3.59 13.70
N PRO A 36 -7.80 4.55 14.37
CA PRO A 36 -7.15 5.76 14.89
C PRO A 36 -6.19 5.50 16.07
N ARG A 37 -6.24 4.31 16.69
CA ARG A 37 -5.32 3.93 17.77
C ARG A 37 -3.92 3.63 17.26
N LEU A 38 -3.77 3.31 15.97
CA LEU A 38 -2.47 3.28 15.32
C LEU A 38 -2.14 4.71 14.91
N ARG A 39 -1.14 5.32 15.56
CA ARG A 39 -0.85 6.75 15.42
C ARG A 39 0.06 7.09 14.26
N VAL A 40 0.88 6.14 13.82
CA VAL A 40 1.92 6.36 12.81
C VAL A 40 1.96 5.16 11.88
N HIS A 41 2.05 5.42 10.57
CA HIS A 41 1.99 4.41 9.54
C HIS A 41 3.14 4.53 8.55
N VAL A 42 3.69 3.39 8.16
CA VAL A 42 4.69 3.28 7.10
C VAL A 42 4.16 2.35 6.01
N ALA A 43 3.90 2.92 4.83
CA ALA A 43 3.39 2.21 3.67
C ALA A 43 4.47 2.09 2.58
N VAL A 44 5.07 0.90 2.48
CA VAL A 44 6.16 0.61 1.56
C VAL A 44 5.60 -0.05 0.29
N LEU A 45 5.96 0.47 -0.89
CA LEU A 45 5.55 -0.04 -2.20
C LEU A 45 4.02 -0.16 -2.36
N ALA A 46 3.28 0.74 -1.74
CA ALA A 46 1.82 0.81 -1.85
C ALA A 46 1.39 1.52 -3.14
N GLY A 47 0.15 1.28 -3.55
CA GLY A 47 -0.52 2.01 -4.63
C GLY A 47 -2.03 1.84 -4.53
N GLY A 48 -2.75 2.66 -5.28
CA GLY A 48 -4.21 2.66 -5.28
C GLY A 48 -4.77 2.42 -6.67
N GLY A 49 -6.09 2.27 -6.78
CA GLY A 49 -6.72 1.84 -8.02
C GLY A 49 -6.47 0.35 -8.24
N ILE A 50 -6.93 -0.49 -7.33
CA ILE A 50 -6.76 -1.95 -7.38
C ILE A 50 -7.21 -2.55 -8.73
N PRO A 51 -8.32 -2.11 -9.37
CA PRO A 51 -8.63 -2.53 -10.74
C PRO A 51 -7.51 -2.21 -11.73
N ASP A 52 -6.98 -0.99 -11.69
CA ASP A 52 -5.90 -0.53 -12.59
C ASP A 52 -4.63 -1.37 -12.36
N VAL A 53 -4.27 -1.65 -11.10
CA VAL A 53 -3.14 -2.52 -10.73
C VAL A 53 -3.33 -3.93 -11.31
N LEU A 54 -4.48 -4.56 -11.06
CA LEU A 54 -4.75 -5.93 -11.49
C LEU A 54 -4.78 -6.09 -13.01
N ILE A 55 -5.16 -5.04 -13.73
CA ILE A 55 -5.19 -5.05 -15.20
C ILE A 55 -3.79 -4.76 -15.79
N SER A 56 -3.10 -3.73 -15.28
CA SER A 56 -1.85 -3.23 -15.87
C SER A 56 -0.58 -3.90 -15.38
N THR A 57 -0.62 -4.65 -14.27
CA THR A 57 0.56 -5.31 -13.70
C THR A 57 1.25 -6.23 -14.71
N LYS A 58 2.60 -6.17 -14.69
CA LYS A 58 3.49 -7.05 -15.48
C LYS A 58 4.12 -8.15 -14.63
N ASP A 59 3.71 -8.27 -13.37
CA ASP A 59 4.20 -9.30 -12.46
C ASP A 59 3.73 -10.69 -12.91
N ARG A 60 4.66 -11.64 -13.08
CA ARG A 60 4.33 -13.01 -13.50
C ARG A 60 3.43 -13.74 -12.49
N LEU A 61 3.50 -13.36 -11.21
CA LEU A 61 2.66 -13.94 -10.16
C LEU A 61 1.20 -13.51 -10.29
N LEU A 62 0.92 -12.37 -10.90
CA LEU A 62 -0.45 -11.85 -11.11
C LEU A 62 -0.94 -12.06 -12.54
N THR A 63 -0.06 -11.88 -13.53
CA THR A 63 -0.42 -12.05 -14.95
C THR A 63 -0.77 -13.49 -15.31
N LYS A 64 -0.09 -14.49 -14.74
CA LYS A 64 -0.41 -15.92 -15.00
C LYS A 64 -1.80 -16.31 -14.48
N PRO A 65 -2.18 -16.05 -13.21
CA PRO A 65 -3.54 -16.28 -12.73
C PRO A 65 -4.58 -15.50 -13.52
N ARG A 66 -4.31 -14.23 -13.86
CA ARG A 66 -5.23 -13.42 -14.68
C ARG A 66 -5.49 -14.07 -16.04
N ALA A 67 -4.44 -14.49 -16.75
CA ALA A 67 -4.59 -15.17 -18.04
C ALA A 67 -5.39 -16.47 -17.92
N LYS A 68 -5.12 -17.29 -16.89
CA LYS A 68 -5.91 -18.50 -16.60
C LYS A 68 -7.37 -18.19 -16.31
N TYR A 69 -7.65 -17.14 -15.52
CA TYR A 69 -9.00 -16.70 -15.20
C TYR A 69 -9.75 -16.26 -16.46
N LEU A 70 -9.12 -15.43 -17.29
CA LEU A 70 -9.70 -14.97 -18.56
C LEU A 70 -10.05 -16.14 -19.48
N ALA A 71 -9.12 -17.08 -19.68
CA ALA A 71 -9.34 -18.26 -20.52
C ALA A 71 -10.47 -19.16 -19.99
N ARG A 72 -10.50 -19.43 -18.68
CA ARG A 72 -11.54 -20.27 -18.05
C ARG A 72 -12.94 -19.66 -18.14
N ASN A 73 -13.04 -18.33 -18.16
CA ASN A 73 -14.32 -17.62 -18.18
C ASN A 73 -14.67 -17.07 -19.57
N GLN A 74 -13.91 -17.43 -20.62
CA GLN A 74 -14.08 -16.91 -21.99
C GLN A 74 -14.19 -15.37 -22.01
N MET A 75 -13.37 -14.72 -21.19
CA MET A 75 -13.46 -13.30 -20.87
C MET A 75 -12.25 -12.56 -21.44
N ASP A 76 -12.46 -11.36 -21.98
CA ASP A 76 -11.38 -10.47 -22.38
C ASP A 76 -10.94 -9.53 -21.24
N LEU A 77 -9.81 -8.85 -21.43
CA LEU A 77 -9.24 -7.99 -20.39
C LEU A 77 -10.16 -6.79 -20.06
N LYS A 78 -10.88 -6.26 -21.07
CA LYS A 78 -11.79 -5.12 -20.91
C LYS A 78 -13.01 -5.49 -20.07
N THR A 79 -13.60 -6.66 -20.30
CA THR A 79 -14.72 -7.18 -19.50
C THR A 79 -14.28 -7.40 -18.05
N LEU A 80 -13.09 -7.96 -17.84
CA LEU A 80 -12.53 -8.10 -16.49
C LEU A 80 -12.37 -6.75 -15.80
N GLU A 81 -11.83 -5.75 -16.49
CA GLU A 81 -11.68 -4.40 -15.95
C GLU A 81 -13.03 -3.81 -15.52
N GLN A 82 -14.05 -3.89 -16.39
CA GLN A 82 -15.40 -3.42 -16.08
C GLN A 82 -15.97 -4.13 -14.84
N GLN A 83 -15.83 -5.45 -14.74
CA GLN A 83 -16.27 -6.21 -13.57
C GLN A 83 -15.51 -5.82 -12.30
N LEU A 84 -14.20 -5.63 -12.38
CA LEU A 84 -13.39 -5.19 -11.24
C LEU A 84 -13.84 -3.80 -10.77
N ARG A 85 -14.07 -2.85 -11.68
CA ARG A 85 -14.57 -1.52 -11.33
C ARG A 85 -15.95 -1.55 -10.68
N GLN A 86 -16.81 -2.48 -11.08
CA GLN A 86 -18.13 -2.64 -10.48
C GLN A 86 -18.08 -3.32 -9.10
N ARG A 87 -17.18 -4.30 -8.91
CA ARG A 87 -17.15 -5.16 -7.71
C ARG A 87 -16.18 -4.71 -6.64
N VAL A 88 -15.08 -4.05 -6.98
CA VAL A 88 -14.13 -3.50 -6.00
C VAL A 88 -14.75 -2.25 -5.39
N LYS A 89 -15.32 -2.40 -4.19
CA LYS A 89 -15.96 -1.31 -3.44
C LYS A 89 -15.00 -0.58 -2.50
N THR A 90 -13.86 -1.21 -2.20
CA THR A 90 -12.87 -0.69 -1.25
C THR A 90 -11.52 -0.55 -1.94
N ASP A 91 -10.93 0.64 -1.82
CA ASP A 91 -9.65 1.01 -2.41
C ASP A 91 -8.98 2.04 -1.49
N PRO A 92 -7.65 1.99 -1.28
CA PRO A 92 -6.97 3.02 -0.49
C PRO A 92 -7.18 4.45 -1.03
N LEU A 93 -7.48 4.63 -2.33
CA LEU A 93 -7.82 5.93 -2.89
C LEU A 93 -9.12 6.51 -2.32
N LEU A 94 -10.12 5.65 -2.09
CA LEU A 94 -11.42 6.08 -1.55
C LEU A 94 -11.30 6.51 -0.08
N LEU A 95 -10.32 5.94 0.63
CA LEU A 95 -10.08 6.22 2.03
C LEU A 95 -8.99 7.28 2.27
N ALA A 96 -8.26 7.68 1.24
CA ALA A 96 -7.18 8.66 1.34
C ALA A 96 -7.59 9.98 2.03
N PRO A 97 -8.80 10.53 1.83
CA PRO A 97 -9.24 11.75 2.55
C PRO A 97 -9.35 11.61 4.07
N TYR A 98 -9.42 10.38 4.59
CA TYR A 98 -9.52 10.10 6.03
C TYR A 98 -8.17 9.78 6.68
N VAL A 99 -7.08 9.79 5.90
CA VAL A 99 -5.73 9.55 6.41
C VAL A 99 -5.08 10.88 6.72
N ASP A 100 -4.56 11.02 7.94
CA ASP A 100 -3.71 12.15 8.33
C ASP A 100 -2.34 12.04 7.62
N PRO A 101 -1.98 12.96 6.71
CA PRO A 101 -0.72 12.90 5.98
C PRO A 101 0.51 13.04 6.88
N ASP A 102 0.39 13.69 8.03
CA ASP A 102 1.51 13.87 8.97
C ASP A 102 1.85 12.60 9.74
N ARG A 103 0.93 11.64 9.75
CA ARG A 103 1.08 10.32 10.40
C ARG A 103 1.47 9.22 9.43
N LEU A 104 1.64 9.52 8.15
CA LEU A 104 1.95 8.54 7.13
C LEU A 104 3.32 8.81 6.49
N PHE A 105 4.10 7.75 6.34
CA PHE A 105 5.32 7.75 5.54
C PHE A 105 5.21 6.73 4.41
N MET A 106 5.57 7.14 3.19
CA MET A 106 5.51 6.28 2.01
C MET A 106 6.90 5.96 1.43
N VAL A 107 7.05 4.75 0.91
CA VAL A 107 8.22 4.39 0.09
C VAL A 107 7.72 3.98 -1.29
N ILE A 108 8.15 4.69 -2.32
CA ILE A 108 7.63 4.56 -3.69
C ILE A 108 8.76 4.12 -4.62
N ALA A 109 8.60 2.97 -5.26
CA ALA A 109 9.52 2.49 -6.29
C ALA A 109 9.13 3.06 -7.66
N LEU A 110 10.01 3.84 -8.28
CA LEU A 110 9.74 4.54 -9.54
C LEU A 110 9.76 3.62 -10.76
N ALA A 111 10.50 2.50 -10.71
CA ALA A 111 10.54 1.48 -11.76
C ALA A 111 9.65 0.27 -11.44
N ASP A 112 8.70 0.42 -10.51
CA ASP A 112 7.74 -0.61 -10.14
C ASP A 112 6.86 -1.00 -11.35
N ARG A 113 6.82 -2.29 -11.66
CA ARG A 113 5.99 -2.90 -12.72
C ARG A 113 4.92 -3.85 -12.15
N THR A 114 4.89 -4.05 -10.83
CA THR A 114 3.92 -4.88 -10.11
C THR A 114 2.72 -4.03 -9.73
N ILE A 115 2.93 -2.98 -8.93
CA ILE A 115 1.89 -2.00 -8.59
C ILE A 115 1.84 -0.90 -9.66
N GLY A 116 3.00 -0.52 -10.19
CA GLY A 116 3.10 0.51 -11.22
C GLY A 116 3.27 1.92 -10.64
N ARG A 117 4.26 2.66 -11.16
CA ARG A 117 4.56 4.05 -10.76
C ARG A 117 3.33 4.96 -10.74
N ALA A 118 2.47 4.86 -11.76
CA ALA A 118 1.28 5.69 -11.87
C ALA A 118 0.31 5.48 -10.70
N ASN A 119 0.09 4.23 -10.30
CA ASN A 119 -0.82 3.87 -9.21
C ASN A 119 -0.28 4.31 -7.84
N SER A 120 1.04 4.14 -7.61
CA SER A 120 1.68 4.65 -6.39
C SER A 120 1.65 6.17 -6.29
N LEU A 121 1.96 6.89 -7.37
CA LEU A 121 1.92 8.36 -7.38
C LEU A 121 0.49 8.90 -7.29
N ARG A 122 -0.49 8.19 -7.87
CA ARG A 122 -1.91 8.55 -7.74
C ARG A 122 -2.35 8.46 -6.27
N LEU A 123 -1.99 7.38 -5.58
CA LEU A 123 -2.28 7.22 -4.16
C LEU A 123 -1.56 8.28 -3.32
N TRP A 124 -0.27 8.49 -3.54
CA TRP A 124 0.50 9.52 -2.82
C TRP A 124 -0.11 10.92 -2.95
N ARG A 125 -0.60 11.30 -4.13
CA ARG A 125 -1.31 12.58 -4.33
C ARG A 125 -2.66 12.62 -3.63
N ALA A 126 -3.43 11.52 -3.68
CA ALA A 126 -4.74 11.44 -3.02
C ALA A 126 -4.60 11.55 -1.48
N LEU A 127 -3.49 11.07 -0.94
CA LEU A 127 -3.11 11.19 0.47
C LEU A 127 -2.54 12.58 0.83
N GLN A 128 -2.71 13.59 -0.02
CA GLN A 128 -2.17 14.94 0.18
C GLN A 128 -0.63 15.00 0.25
N LYS A 129 0.06 14.07 -0.43
CA LYS A 129 1.52 14.04 -0.57
C LYS A 129 2.25 13.93 0.78
N PRO A 130 2.00 12.86 1.57
CA PRO A 130 2.70 12.64 2.84
C PRO A 130 4.21 12.50 2.62
N GLN A 131 4.99 12.56 3.71
CA GLN A 131 6.44 12.35 3.64
C GLN A 131 6.74 11.04 2.90
N ALA A 132 7.65 11.10 1.92
CA ALA A 132 7.93 9.94 1.08
C ALA A 132 9.38 9.86 0.65
N VAL A 133 9.85 8.63 0.41
CA VAL A 133 11.09 8.37 -0.32
C VAL A 133 10.76 7.72 -1.66
N PHE A 134 11.42 8.22 -2.72
CA PHE A 134 11.35 7.68 -4.06
C PHE A 134 12.61 6.88 -4.37
N LEU A 135 12.45 5.59 -4.66
CA LEU A 135 13.54 4.70 -5.03
C LEU A 135 13.60 4.58 -6.57
N PRO A 136 14.78 4.67 -7.21
CA PRO A 136 14.94 4.38 -8.63
C PRO A 136 14.93 2.87 -8.94
N LEU A 137 14.25 2.08 -8.11
CA LEU A 137 14.20 0.62 -8.15
C LEU A 137 12.81 0.14 -8.58
N GLY A 138 12.71 -1.15 -8.90
CA GLY A 138 11.45 -1.85 -9.15
C GLY A 138 10.91 -2.50 -7.87
N HIS A 139 9.75 -3.15 -7.99
CA HIS A 139 9.04 -3.72 -6.83
C HIS A 139 9.90 -4.69 -6.02
N TYR A 140 10.55 -5.64 -6.68
CA TYR A 140 11.42 -6.62 -6.02
C TYR A 140 12.84 -6.11 -5.79
N THR A 141 13.38 -5.26 -6.68
CA THR A 141 14.74 -4.74 -6.50
C THR A 141 14.82 -3.69 -5.39
N ALA A 142 13.69 -3.12 -4.98
CA ALA A 142 13.60 -2.31 -3.75
C ALA A 142 14.07 -3.07 -2.50
N TYR A 143 14.08 -4.41 -2.53
CA TYR A 143 14.70 -5.24 -1.48
C TYR A 143 16.16 -4.86 -1.19
N PHE A 144 16.93 -4.46 -2.21
CA PHE A 144 18.32 -4.02 -2.01
C PHE A 144 18.45 -2.74 -1.18
N SER A 145 17.36 -2.00 -0.99
CA SER A 145 17.31 -0.81 -0.13
C SER A 145 16.87 -1.09 1.30
N LEU A 146 16.68 -2.36 1.71
CA LEU A 146 16.14 -2.72 3.02
C LEU A 146 16.83 -2.04 4.23
N PRO A 147 18.17 -1.96 4.33
CA PRO A 147 18.81 -1.26 5.44
C PRO A 147 18.39 0.21 5.52
N PHE A 148 18.33 0.88 4.37
CA PHE A 148 17.89 2.26 4.25
C PHE A 148 16.39 2.42 4.56
N LEU A 149 15.54 1.50 4.09
CA LEU A 149 14.11 1.51 4.40
C LEU A 149 13.85 1.31 5.90
N LYS A 150 14.57 0.38 6.52
CA LYS A 150 14.51 0.15 7.96
C LYS A 150 14.90 1.42 8.72
N TYR A 151 16.02 2.06 8.34
CA TYR A 151 16.48 3.30 8.95
C TYR A 151 15.43 4.41 8.85
N GLN A 152 14.91 4.68 7.64
CA GLN A 152 13.91 5.74 7.43
C GLN A 152 12.59 5.46 8.15
N SER A 153 12.16 4.19 8.19
CA SER A 153 10.94 3.79 8.90
C SER A 153 11.08 3.98 10.40
N LEU A 154 12.19 3.51 10.99
CA LEU A 154 12.47 3.68 12.42
C LEU A 154 12.61 5.15 12.80
N ARG A 155 13.28 5.95 11.97
CA ARG A 155 13.38 7.39 12.17
C ARG A 155 12.01 8.04 12.22
N PHE A 156 11.13 7.73 11.26
CA PHE A 156 9.78 8.26 11.22
C PHE A 156 8.94 7.85 12.44
N PHE A 157 9.06 6.59 12.88
CA PHE A 157 8.40 6.14 14.11
C PHE A 157 8.93 6.89 15.35
N ASN A 158 10.25 6.99 15.52
CA ASN A 158 10.86 7.65 16.68
C ASN A 158 10.53 9.15 16.77
N GLU A 159 10.31 9.82 15.63
CA GLU A 159 9.95 11.23 15.58
C GLU A 159 8.47 11.49 15.94
N ARG A 160 7.60 10.47 15.88
CA ARG A 160 6.13 10.64 15.90
C ARG A 160 5.38 9.77 16.91
N LEU A 161 6.00 8.72 17.45
CA LEU A 161 5.52 7.91 18.57
C LEU A 161 6.27 8.28 19.83
#